data_AF-A0A951A180-F1
#
_entry.id   AF-A0A951A180-F1
#
_cell.length_a   1.000
_cell.length_b   1.000
_cell.length_c   1.000
_cell.angle_alpha   90.00
_cell.angle_beta   90.00
_cell.angle_gamma   90.00
#
_symmetry.space_group_name_H-M   'P 1'
#
loop_
_entity.id
_entity.type
_entity.pdbx_description
1 polymer ?
#
loop_
_entity_poly.entity_id
_entity_poly.type
_entity_poly.pdbx_seq_one_letter_code
_entity_poly.pdbx_strand_id
1 'polypeptide(L)'
;MTAEERAKLKALMERPDSEIDYSDIPPLTDDFWKGAVRGRFYKPTKRQITARVDADVLEWLKSQGKGYQSRLNAILRREMLASLKGSSGRKSNRSRKPWRSAA
;
A
#
# COMPACT_ATOMS: atom_id res chain seq x y z
N MET A 1 18.61 -20.65 -22.91
CA MET A 1 19.89 -20.71 -22.20
C MET A 1 20.79 -21.74 -22.85
N THR A 2 21.82 -21.28 -23.55
CA THR A 2 22.85 -22.11 -24.18
C THR A 2 23.75 -22.75 -23.12
N ALA A 3 24.52 -23.77 -23.49
CA ALA A 3 25.47 -24.41 -22.58
C ALA A 3 26.58 -23.44 -22.11
N GLU A 4 26.99 -22.53 -22.99
CA GLU A 4 28.00 -21.50 -22.73
C GLU A 4 27.53 -20.47 -21.69
N GLU A 5 26.25 -20.04 -21.78
CA GLU A 5 25.66 -19.13 -20.80
C GLU A 5 25.61 -19.74 -19.40
N ARG A 6 25.30 -21.04 -19.31
CA ARG A 6 25.26 -21.77 -18.02
C ARG A 6 26.65 -21.93 -17.43
N ALA A 7 27.65 -22.23 -18.26
CA ALA A 7 29.04 -22.32 -17.82
C ALA A 7 29.56 -20.97 -17.29
N LYS A 8 29.23 -19.87 -17.98
CA LYS A 8 29.58 -18.51 -17.54
C LYS A 8 28.89 -18.14 -16.23
N LEU A 9 27.62 -18.50 -16.04
CA LEU A 9 26.90 -18.23 -14.80
C LEU A 9 27.48 -19.03 -13.63
N LYS A 10 27.83 -20.30 -13.85
CA LYS A 10 28.49 -21.14 -12.83
C LYS A 10 29.82 -20.53 -12.38
N ALA A 11 30.65 -20.09 -13.33
CA ALA A 11 31.92 -19.43 -13.03
C ALA A 11 31.74 -18.10 -12.26
N LEU A 12 30.68 -17.33 -12.55
CA LEU A 12 30.36 -16.11 -11.81
C LEU A 12 29.89 -16.41 -10.37
N MET A 13 29.17 -17.51 -10.15
CA MET A 13 28.72 -17.92 -8.82
C MET A 13 29.85 -18.43 -7.93
N GLU A 14 30.92 -18.97 -8.52
CA GLU A 14 32.09 -19.48 -7.78
C GLU A 14 33.10 -18.37 -7.43
N ARG A 15 32.91 -17.16 -7.97
CA ARG A 15 33.79 -16.01 -7.72
C ARG A 15 33.45 -15.35 -6.38
N PRO A 16 34.45 -14.99 -5.54
CA PRO A 16 34.18 -14.41 -4.23
C PRO A 16 33.70 -12.95 -4.32
N ASP A 17 32.78 -12.57 -3.42
CA ASP A 17 32.21 -11.22 -3.35
C ASP A 17 33.25 -10.11 -3.14
N SER A 18 34.42 -10.44 -2.57
CA SER A 18 35.53 -9.51 -2.38
C SER A 18 36.14 -8.97 -3.69
N GLU A 19 35.88 -9.63 -4.82
CA GLU A 19 36.31 -9.17 -6.14
C GLU A 19 35.28 -8.26 -6.83
N ILE A 20 34.15 -7.99 -6.17
CA ILE A 20 33.14 -7.07 -6.69
C ILE A 20 33.65 -5.64 -6.48
N ASP A 21 33.83 -4.93 -7.59
CA ASP A 21 34.14 -3.51 -7.59
C ASP A 21 32.87 -2.69 -7.34
N TYR A 22 32.91 -1.84 -6.31
CA TYR A 22 31.82 -0.92 -5.93
C TYR A 22 32.22 0.56 -6.13
N SER A 23 33.32 0.83 -6.82
CA SER A 23 33.86 2.19 -6.98
C SER A 23 32.89 3.17 -7.65
N ASP A 24 31.98 2.66 -8.49
CA ASP A 24 30.95 3.41 -9.19
C ASP A 24 29.62 3.53 -8.42
N ILE A 25 29.40 2.68 -7.41
CA ILE A 25 28.15 2.60 -6.64
C ILE A 25 28.48 2.71 -5.14
N PRO A 26 28.69 3.93 -4.62
CA PRO A 26 28.94 4.10 -3.20
C PRO A 26 27.73 3.67 -2.35
N PRO A 27 27.95 3.21 -1.11
CA PRO A 27 26.87 2.80 -0.22
C PRO A 27 25.94 3.99 0.11
N LEU A 28 24.64 3.72 0.13
CA LEU A 28 23.62 4.71 0.49
C LEU A 28 23.72 5.03 1.99
N THR A 29 23.94 6.30 2.32
CA THR A 29 24.05 6.78 3.70
C THR A 29 22.69 7.06 4.32
N ASP A 30 22.61 7.13 5.65
CA ASP A 30 21.38 7.54 6.36
C ASP A 30 20.85 8.91 5.90
N ASP A 31 21.74 9.81 5.48
CA ASP A 31 21.36 11.14 5.00
C ASP A 31 20.54 11.07 3.71
N PHE A 32 20.89 10.17 2.79
CA PHE A 32 20.09 9.87 1.60
C PHE A 32 18.66 9.45 1.98
N TRP A 33 18.53 8.63 3.03
CA TRP A 33 17.23 8.12 3.47
C TRP A 33 16.35 9.18 4.16
N LYS A 34 16.94 10.23 4.77
CA LYS A 34 16.16 11.32 5.40
C LYS A 34 15.29 12.08 4.39
N GLY A 35 15.78 12.23 3.15
CA GLY A 35 15.06 12.89 2.06
C GLY A 35 14.24 11.93 1.18
N ALA A 36 14.32 10.63 1.42
CA ALA A 36 13.72 9.63 0.55
C ALA A 36 12.18 9.63 0.67
N VAL A 37 11.50 9.85 -0.46
CA VAL A 37 10.03 9.78 -0.53
C VAL A 37 9.58 8.33 -0.60
N ARG A 38 9.18 7.76 0.54
CA ARG A 38 8.61 6.42 0.60
C ARG A 38 7.24 6.40 -0.07
N GLY A 39 7.02 5.45 -0.99
CA GLY A 39 5.71 5.24 -1.59
C GLY A 39 5.32 6.22 -2.71
N ARG A 40 6.29 6.95 -3.31
CA ARG A 40 6.04 7.85 -4.46
C ARG A 40 5.21 7.19 -5.58
N PHE A 41 5.40 5.89 -5.81
CA PHE A 41 4.71 5.12 -6.84
C PHE A 41 3.58 4.24 -6.31
N TYR A 42 3.31 4.25 -5.01
CA TYR A 42 2.25 3.45 -4.43
C TYR A 42 0.89 3.99 -4.86
N LYS A 43 0.20 3.23 -5.72
CA LYS A 43 -1.18 3.49 -6.12
C LYS A 43 -2.07 2.44 -5.45
N PRO A 44 -2.92 2.82 -4.49
CA PRO A 44 -3.86 1.89 -3.87
C PRO A 44 -4.75 1.27 -4.95
N THR A 45 -4.79 -0.05 -5.02
CA THR A 45 -5.68 -0.77 -5.94
C THR A 45 -7.12 -0.52 -5.52
N LYS A 46 -7.86 0.20 -6.37
CA LYS A 46 -9.29 0.41 -6.18
C LYS A 46 -10.01 -0.91 -6.47
N ARG A 47 -10.87 -1.35 -5.56
CA ARG A 47 -11.77 -2.49 -5.79
C ARG A 47 -13.14 -1.93 -6.13
N GLN A 48 -13.73 -2.39 -7.23
CA GLN A 48 -15.11 -2.06 -7.56
C GLN A 48 -16.02 -2.77 -6.56
N ILE A 49 -16.86 -2.01 -5.88
CA ILE A 49 -17.88 -2.50 -4.96
C ILE A 49 -19.23 -1.96 -5.38
N THR A 50 -20.29 -2.72 -5.13
CA THR A 50 -21.66 -2.24 -5.26
C THR A 50 -22.12 -1.76 -3.89
N ALA A 51 -22.29 -0.45 -3.73
CA ALA A 51 -22.79 0.17 -2.50
C ALA A 51 -23.92 1.13 -2.83
N ARG A 52 -24.85 1.31 -1.87
CA ARG A 52 -25.91 2.32 -1.96
C ARG A 52 -25.48 3.55 -1.17
N VAL A 53 -25.79 4.72 -1.72
CA VAL A 53 -25.53 6.04 -1.12
C VAL A 53 -26.83 6.83 -1.25
N ASP A 54 -27.15 7.64 -0.25
CA ASP A 54 -28.34 8.48 -0.26
C ASP A 54 -28.32 9.48 -1.43
N ALA A 55 -29.53 9.82 -1.92
CA ALA A 55 -29.70 10.62 -3.14
C ALA A 55 -29.14 12.04 -2.97
N ASP A 56 -29.40 12.66 -1.83
CA ASP A 56 -28.91 13.98 -1.45
C ASP A 56 -27.39 14.04 -1.35
N VAL A 57 -26.76 13.02 -0.75
CA VAL A 57 -25.30 12.88 -0.67
C VAL A 57 -24.69 12.74 -2.06
N LEU A 58 -25.34 11.97 -2.94
CA LEU A 58 -24.89 11.80 -4.32
C LEU A 58 -25.01 13.11 -5.12
N GLU A 59 -26.11 13.84 -4.97
CA GLU A 59 -26.32 15.15 -5.60
C GLU A 59 -25.30 16.18 -5.10
N TRP A 60 -25.07 16.24 -3.78
CA TRP A 60 -24.05 17.10 -3.20
C TRP A 60 -22.66 16.78 -3.77
N LEU A 61 -22.28 15.49 -3.85
CA LEU A 61 -20.99 15.07 -4.41
C LEU A 61 -20.83 15.42 -5.89
N LYS A 62 -21.92 15.36 -6.66
CA LYS A 62 -21.97 15.74 -8.09
C LYS A 62 -21.93 17.25 -8.28
N SER A 63 -22.53 18.04 -7.40
CA SER A 63 -22.52 19.51 -7.47
C SER A 63 -21.11 20.11 -7.47
N GLN A 64 -20.15 19.41 -6.87
CA GLN A 64 -18.73 19.79 -6.80
C GLN A 64 -17.97 19.55 -8.13
N GLY A 65 -18.66 19.19 -9.23
CA GLY A 65 -18.08 19.03 -10.57
C GLY A 65 -17.65 17.60 -10.92
N LYS A 66 -16.81 17.45 -11.94
CA LYS A 66 -16.34 16.12 -12.41
C LYS A 66 -15.51 15.41 -11.34
N GLY A 67 -15.55 14.07 -11.32
CA GLY A 67 -14.70 13.25 -10.45
C GLY A 67 -15.25 12.91 -9.06
N TYR A 68 -16.58 12.95 -8.88
CA TYR A 68 -17.24 12.67 -7.59
C TYR A 68 -16.85 11.31 -6.96
N GLN A 69 -16.61 10.26 -7.77
CA GLN A 69 -16.16 8.94 -7.28
C GLN A 69 -14.77 9.01 -6.62
N SER A 70 -13.86 9.80 -7.17
CA SER A 70 -12.53 10.01 -6.58
C SER A 70 -12.63 10.78 -5.26
N ARG A 71 -13.53 11.77 -5.19
CA ARG A 71 -13.82 12.52 -3.94
C ARG A 71 -14.45 11.62 -2.88
N LEU A 72 -15.42 10.79 -3.25
CA LEU A 72 -16.01 9.79 -2.35
C LEU A 72 -14.93 8.92 -1.72
N ASN A 73 -14.02 8.36 -2.54
CA ASN A 73 -12.92 7.54 -2.04
C ASN A 73 -11.95 8.34 -1.15
N ALA A 74 -11.71 9.63 -1.44
CA ALA A 74 -10.87 10.49 -0.62
C ALA A 74 -11.49 10.76 0.76
N ILE A 75 -12.80 11.02 0.82
CA ILE A 75 -13.55 11.19 2.06
C ILE A 75 -13.47 9.91 2.90
N LEU A 76 -13.79 8.76 2.31
CA LEU A 76 -13.71 7.46 3.00
C LEU A 76 -12.31 7.18 3.54
N ARG A 77 -11.25 7.49 2.76
CA ARG A 77 -9.87 7.33 3.21
C ARG A 77 -9.54 8.25 4.39
N ARG A 78 -10.00 9.50 4.36
CA ARG A 78 -9.79 10.46 5.45
C ARG A 78 -10.40 9.94 6.76
N GLU A 79 -11.66 9.51 6.71
CA GLU A 79 -12.36 8.97 7.88
C GLU A 79 -11.72 7.68 8.40
N MET A 80 -11.31 6.78 7.49
CA MET A 80 -10.56 5.58 7.85
C MET A 80 -9.26 5.92 8.60
N LEU A 81 -8.44 6.84 8.09
CA LEU A 81 -7.18 7.23 8.74
C LEU A 81 -7.42 7.93 10.08
N ALA A 82 -8.46 8.78 10.18
CA ALA A 82 -8.84 9.44 11.42
C ALA A 82 -9.26 8.42 12.50
N SER A 83 -10.08 7.43 12.13
CA SER A 83 -10.51 6.36 13.04
C SER A 83 -9.34 5.49 13.53
N LEU A 84 -8.36 5.20 12.67
CA LEU A 84 -7.18 4.42 13.04
C LEU A 84 -6.28 5.17 14.03
N LYS A 85 -6.12 6.49 13.85
CA LYS A 85 -5.34 7.33 14.77
C LYS A 85 -5.96 7.31 16.19
N GLY A 86 -7.29 7.33 16.28
CA GLY A 86 -8.02 7.26 17.56
C GLY A 86 -8.16 5.84 18.15
N SER A 87 -7.97 4.78 17.36
CA SER A 87 -8.14 3.38 17.80
C SER A 87 -6.90 2.77 18.43
N SER A 88 -5.72 3.40 18.26
CA SER A 88 -4.47 2.98 18.92
C SER A 88 -4.56 2.98 20.47
N GLY A 89 -5.61 3.56 21.06
CA GLY A 89 -5.88 3.57 22.51
C GLY A 89 -7.08 2.74 22.99
N ARG A 90 -7.85 2.06 22.12
CA ARG A 90 -9.05 1.29 22.54
C ARG A 90 -8.93 -0.18 22.15
N LYS A 91 -8.22 -0.97 22.98
CA LYS A 91 -8.32 -2.44 22.93
C LYS A 91 -9.77 -2.83 23.22
N SER A 92 -10.39 -3.54 22.29
CA SER A 92 -11.77 -4.01 22.36
C SER A 92 -11.92 -5.15 23.37
N ASN A 93 -12.38 -4.81 24.58
CA ASN A 93 -13.09 -5.78 25.41
C ASN A 93 -14.56 -5.81 24.96
N ARG A 94 -14.91 -6.71 24.04
CA ARG A 94 -16.32 -7.10 23.89
C ARG A 94 -16.45 -8.53 23.40
N SER A 95 -16.64 -9.40 24.41
CA SER A 95 -17.35 -10.67 24.38
C SER A 95 -18.23 -10.86 23.14
N ARG A 96 -17.87 -11.86 22.31
CA ARG A 96 -18.74 -12.41 21.28
C ARG A 96 -19.74 -13.34 21.96
N LYS A 97 -21.00 -12.92 22.12
CA LYS A 97 -22.09 -13.87 22.39
C LYS A 97 -22.51 -14.54 21.08
N PRO A 98 -22.62 -15.88 21.02
CA PRO A 98 -23.09 -16.58 19.84
C PRO A 98 -24.61 -16.41 19.68
N TRP A 99 -25.06 -16.05 18.49
CA TRP A 99 -26.48 -15.99 18.15
C TRP A 99 -27.04 -17.42 18.08
N ARG A 100 -28.14 -17.68 18.79
CA ARG A 100 -28.89 -18.94 18.76
C ARG A 100 -29.88 -18.90 17.58
N SER A 101 -29.93 -19.98 16.81
CA SER A 101 -30.91 -20.23 15.76
C SER A 101 -32.33 -20.32 16.33
N ALA A 102 -33.28 -19.71 15.64
CA ALA A 102 -34.73 -19.97 15.69
C ALA A 102 -35.28 -19.46 14.34
N ALA A 103 -36.18 -20.12 13.63
CA ALA A 103 -36.82 -21.43 13.71
C ALA A 103 -37.22 -21.78 12.27
#